data_AF-A0A3A4R753-F1
#
_entry.id   AF-A0A3A4R753-F1
#
_cell.length_a   1.000
_cell.length_b   1.000
_cell.length_c   1.000
_cell.angle_alpha   90.00
_cell.angle_beta   90.00
_cell.angle_gamma   90.00
#
_symmetry.space_group_name_H-M   'P 1'
#
loop_
_entity.id
_entity.type
_entity.pdbx_description
1 polymer ?
#
loop_
_entity_poly.entity_id
_entity_poly.type
_entity_poly.pdbx_seq_one_letter_code
_entity_poly.pdbx_strand_id
1 'polypeptide(L)' 'MNRKHHKTLELIFSRPVSANIKWNDIESLFVALGAEVSEREGSRVAVFLFNEVRIFHRPHP' A
#
# COMPACT_ATOMS: atom_id res chain seq x y z
N MET A 1 -6.67 -8.64 8.71
CA MET A 1 -7.56 -7.86 7.81
C MET A 1 -8.68 -7.20 8.63
N ASN A 2 -9.08 -5.94 8.33
CA ASN A 2 -10.19 -5.27 9.01
C ASN A 2 -11.05 -4.47 8.01
N ARG A 3 -12.17 -3.89 8.47
CA ARG A 3 -13.10 -3.14 7.60
C ARG A 3 -12.43 -2.00 6.82
N LYS A 4 -11.44 -1.32 7.41
CA LYS A 4 -10.70 -0.25 6.74
C LYS A 4 -9.88 -0.80 5.58
N HIS A 5 -9.17 -1.90 5.78
CA HIS A 5 -8.38 -2.55 4.72
C HIS A 5 -9.26 -3.06 3.57
N HIS A 6 -10.43 -3.64 3.85
CA HIS A 6 -11.39 -4.02 2.82
C HIS A 6 -11.83 -2.82 1.98
N LYS A 7 -12.18 -1.70 2.62
CA LYS A 7 -12.53 -0.46 1.92
C LYS A 7 -11.37 0.06 1.06
N THR A 8 -10.14 0.04 1.56
CA THR A 8 -8.96 0.41 0.77
C THR A 8 -8.81 -0.48 -0.47
N LEU A 9 -8.97 -1.79 -0.30
CA LEU A 9 -8.89 -2.76 -1.40
C LEU A 9 -9.98 -2.51 -2.45
N GLU A 10 -11.22 -2.28 -2.04
CA GLU A 10 -12.33 -1.91 -2.92
C GLU A 10 -12.04 -0.65 -3.75
N LEU A 11 -11.48 0.39 -3.12
CA LEU A 11 -11.11 1.64 -3.79
C LEU A 11 -9.95 1.46 -4.80
N ILE A 12 -9.01 0.55 -4.55
CA ILE A 12 -7.92 0.23 -5.49
C ILE A 12 -8.49 -0.44 -6.75
N PHE A 13 -9.49 -1.32 -6.58
CA PHE A 13 -10.10 -2.05 -7.69
C PHE A 13 -11.28 -1.32 -8.35
N SER A 14 -11.68 -0.14 -7.85
CA SER A 14 -12.74 0.65 -8.46
C SER A 14 -12.36 1.11 -9.88
N ARG A 15 -13.39 1.48 -10.66
CA ARG A 15 -13.24 2.02 -12.02
C ARG A 15 -14.11 3.28 -12.13
N PRO A 16 -13.51 4.49 -12.22
CA PRO A 16 -12.07 4.76 -12.16
C PRO A 16 -11.46 4.42 -10.78
N VAL A 17 -10.13 4.24 -10.73
CA VAL A 17 -9.41 4.06 -9.46
C VAL A 17 -9.51 5.37 -8.66
N SER A 18 -9.81 5.28 -7.37
CA SER A 18 -9.91 6.47 -6.53
C SER A 18 -8.54 7.14 -6.34
N ALA A 19 -8.45 8.43 -6.68
CA ALA A 19 -7.27 9.26 -6.40
C ALA A 19 -7.15 9.70 -4.93
N ASN A 20 -8.17 9.43 -4.11
CA ASN A 20 -8.28 9.90 -2.72
C ASN A 20 -7.83 8.87 -1.68
N ILE A 21 -7.14 7.81 -2.09
CA ILE A 21 -6.65 6.78 -1.17
C ILE A 21 -5.38 7.31 -0.50
N LYS A 22 -5.42 7.44 0.83
CA LYS A 22 -4.24 7.88 1.60
C LYS A 22 -3.16 6.81 1.54
N TRP A 23 -1.92 7.22 1.33
CA TRP A 23 -0.78 6.30 1.26
C TRP A 23 -0.62 5.43 2.50
N ASN A 24 -0.83 5.99 3.70
CA ASN A 24 -0.79 5.23 4.95
C ASN A 24 -1.81 4.08 5.00
N ASP A 25 -2.96 4.23 4.30
CA ASP A 25 -3.96 3.18 4.22
C ASP A 25 -3.51 2.04 3.28
N ILE A 26 -2.71 2.36 2.25
CA ILE A 26 -2.09 1.38 1.34
C ILE A 26 -0.97 0.63 2.06
N GLU A 27 -0.06 1.32 2.76
CA GLU A 27 0.99 0.67 3.56
C GLU A 27 0.38 -0.27 4.61
N SER A 28 -0.67 0.18 5.32
CA SER A 28 -1.38 -0.65 6.30
C SER A 28 -2.03 -1.88 5.65
N LEU A 29 -2.59 -1.75 4.44
CA LEU A 29 -3.16 -2.87 3.70
C LEU A 29 -2.08 -3.89 3.30
N PHE A 30 -0.90 -3.46 2.85
CA PHE A 30 0.21 -4.36 2.55
C PHE A 30 0.60 -5.21 3.77
N VAL A 31 0.83 -4.57 4.92
CA VAL A 31 1.14 -5.28 6.17
C VAL A 31 0.01 -6.25 6.55
N ALA A 32 -1.25 -5.84 6.40
CA ALA A 32 -2.40 -6.70 6.69
C ALA A 32 -2.55 -7.90 5.75
N LEU A 33 -1.96 -7.84 4.56
CA LEU A 33 -1.85 -8.95 3.60
C LEU A 33 -0.63 -9.84 3.84
N GLY A 34 0.18 -9.53 4.86
CA GLY A 34 1.39 -10.28 5.19
C GLY A 34 2.66 -9.81 4.47
N ALA A 35 2.66 -8.58 3.96
CA ALA A 35 3.84 -8.02 3.32
C ALA A 35 4.92 -7.65 4.34
N GLU A 36 6.17 -7.86 3.97
CA GLU A 36 7.31 -7.25 4.65
C GLU A 36 7.57 -5.88 4.01
N VAL A 37 7.60 -4.83 4.83
CA VAL A 37 7.75 -3.45 4.38
C VAL A 37 9.00 -2.85 5.00
N SER A 38 9.89 -2.31 4.16
CA SER A 38 11.14 -1.67 4.61
C SER A 38 11.35 -0.31 3.94
N GLU A 39 11.87 0.64 4.72
CA GLU A 39 12.23 1.97 4.25
C GLU A 39 13.60 1.95 3.55
N ARG A 40 13.74 2.78 2.52
CA ARG A 40 14.95 2.95 1.71
C ARG A 40 15.23 4.43 1.46
N GLU A 41 16.43 4.72 0.96
CA GLU A 41 16.87 6.08 0.64
C GLU A 41 15.88 6.83 -0.27
N GLY A 42 15.70 8.12 0.02
CA GLY A 42 14.81 9.01 -0.74
C GLY A 42 13.32 8.73 -0.53
N SER A 43 12.92 8.39 0.70
CA SER A 43 11.52 8.08 1.09
C SER A 43 10.90 6.95 0.27
N ARG A 44 11.74 6.02 -0.22
CA ARG A 44 11.29 4.83 -0.94
C ARG A 44 10.87 3.76 0.05
N VAL A 45 9.90 2.95 -0.36
CA VAL A 45 9.40 1.82 0.42
C VAL A 45 9.50 0.58 -0.45
N ALA A 46 10.22 -0.43 0.04
CA ALA A 46 10.22 -1.75 -0.56
C ALA A 46 9.16 -2.61 0.12
N VAL A 47 8.30 -3.22 -0.70
CA VAL A 47 7.24 -4.13 -0.27
C VAL A 47 7.55 -5.50 -0.86
N PHE A 48 7.71 -6.50 0.01
CA PHE A 48 7.79 -7.90 -0.38
C PHE A 48 6.50 -8.60 -0.01
N LEU A 49 5.78 -9.11 -1.01
CA LEU A 49 4.49 -9.78 -0.84
C LEU A 49 4.31 -10.83 -1.94
N PHE A 50 3.79 -12.01 -1.59
CA PHE A 50 3.58 -13.12 -2.53
C PHE A 50 4.83 -13.50 -3.33
N ASN A 51 5.99 -13.46 -2.68
CA ASN A 51 7.28 -13.73 -3.30
C ASN A 51 7.67 -12.74 -4.41
N GLU A 52 7.04 -11.57 -4.46
CA GLU A 52 7.38 -10.46 -5.34
C GLU A 52 7.87 -9.25 -4.54
N VAL A 53 8.84 -8.52 -5.10
CA VAL A 53 9.31 -7.25 -4.55
C VAL A 53 8.90 -6.09 -5.46
N ARG A 54 8.33 -5.05 -4.86
CA ARG A 54 8.02 -3.79 -5.53
C ARG A 54 8.52 -2.62 -4.70
N ILE A 55 9.10 -1.63 -5.38
CA ILE A 55 9.58 -0.40 -4.76
C ILE A 55 8.63 0.72 -5.14
N PHE A 56 8.16 1.45 -4.13
CA PHE A 56 7.29 2.61 -4.29
C PHE A 56 7.94 3.85 -3.71
N HIS A 57 7.53 5.01 -4.18
CA HIS A 57 7.87 6.29 -3.57
C HIS A 57 6.72 6.72 -2.65
N ARG A 58 7.03 7.07 -1.39
CA ARG A 58 6.05 7.77 -0.55
C ARG A 58 5.72 9.11 -1.23
N PRO A 59 4.43 9.40 -1.49
CA PRO A 59 4.06 10.76 -1.85
C PRO A 59 4.46 11.68 -0.69
N HIS A 60 5.05 12.84 -1.02
CA HIS A 60 5.37 13.82 0.00
C HIS A 60 4.07 14.34 0.65
N PRO A 61 4.07 14.58 1.97
CA PRO A 61 2.99 15.27 2.66
C PRO A 61 2.69 16.65 2.05
#